data_AF-A0A1F5TCG1-F1
#
_entry.id   AF-A0A1F5TCG1-F1
#
_cell.length_a   1.000
_cell.length_b   1.000
_cell.length_c   1.000
_cell.angle_alpha   90.00
_cell.angle_beta   90.00
_cell.angle_gamma   90.00
#
_symmetry.space_group_name_H-M   'P 1'
#
loop_
_entity.id
_entity.type
_entity.pdbx_description
1 polymer ?
#
loop_
_entity_poly.entity_id
_entity_poly.type
_entity_poly.pdbx_seq_one_letter_code
_entity_poly.pdbx_strand_id
1 'polypeptide(L)'
;MKNFFSQLPTSAKIIFLLATIPLSAIVGGLIGFIYGLAAINFFPDKCAKIGTDIICQNPVSFLGFIGWEGTSLLGLIIGAILALALYIFFIIRLEVKNKKAL
;
A
#
# COMPACT_ATOMS: atom_id res chain seq x y z
N MET A 1 16.52 -7.28 -14.20
CA MET A 1 15.91 -5.92 -14.14
C MET A 1 16.88 -4.77 -14.37
N LYS A 2 18.10 -4.79 -13.81
CA LYS A 2 19.04 -3.64 -13.90
C LYS A 2 19.44 -3.24 -15.33
N ASN A 3 19.83 -4.21 -16.16
CA ASN A 3 20.21 -3.96 -17.55
C ASN A 3 19.02 -3.58 -18.43
N PHE A 4 17.84 -4.12 -18.13
CA PHE A 4 16.61 -3.79 -18.84
C PHE A 4 16.19 -2.35 -18.56
N PHE A 5 16.09 -1.97 -17.27
CA PHE A 5 15.65 -0.63 -16.88
C PHE A 5 16.65 0.47 -17.25
N SER A 6 17.96 0.22 -17.20
CA SER A 6 18.96 1.26 -17.54
C SER A 6 18.99 1.58 -19.03
N GLN A 7 18.67 0.60 -19.89
CA GLN A 7 18.66 0.73 -21.35
C GLN A 7 17.35 1.30 -21.91
N LEU A 8 16.29 1.37 -21.10
CA LEU A 8 15.02 1.93 -21.56
C LEU A 8 15.08 3.47 -21.67
N PRO A 9 14.53 4.06 -22.75
CA PRO A 9 14.38 5.50 -22.87
C PRO A 9 13.48 6.03 -21.74
N THR A 10 13.67 7.30 -21.38
CA THR A 10 12.99 7.94 -20.24
C THR A 10 11.46 7.81 -20.30
N SER A 11 10.88 7.83 -21.50
CA SER A 11 9.45 7.62 -21.75
C SER A 11 8.97 6.22 -21.33
N ALA A 12 9.74 5.17 -21.62
CA ALA A 12 9.37 3.80 -21.29
C ALA A 12 9.50 3.51 -19.77
N LYS A 13 10.41 4.21 -19.08
CA LYS A 13 10.50 4.17 -17.59
C LYS A 13 9.27 4.79 -16.94
N ILE A 14 8.78 5.90 -17.48
CA ILE A 14 7.57 6.58 -17.01
C ILE A 14 6.33 5.71 -17.22
N ILE A 15 6.20 5.07 -18.39
CA ILE A 15 5.09 4.15 -18.70
C ILE A 15 5.12 2.94 -17.75
N PHE A 16 6.31 2.36 -17.51
CA PHE A 16 6.44 1.27 -16.54
C PHE A 16 5.96 1.69 -15.16
N LEU A 17 6.30 2.91 -14.72
CA LEU A 17 5.88 3.44 -13.44
C LEU A 17 4.36 3.64 -13.35
N LEU A 18 3.79 4.24 -14.39
CA LEU A 18 2.34 4.44 -14.52
C LEU A 18 1.57 3.13 -14.52
N ALA A 19 2.15 2.04 -15.02
CA ALA A 19 1.54 0.72 -14.96
C ALA A 19 1.73 0.02 -13.60
N THR A 20 2.89 0.20 -12.95
CA THR A 20 3.21 -0.50 -11.70
C THR A 20 2.55 0.11 -10.46
N ILE A 21 2.33 1.42 -10.42
CA ILE A 21 1.63 2.08 -9.30
C ILE A 21 0.19 1.56 -9.11
N PRO A 22 -0.70 1.59 -10.13
CA PRO A 22 -2.06 1.08 -9.97
C PRO A 22 -2.07 -0.43 -9.71
N LEU A 23 -1.15 -1.19 -10.31
CA LEU A 23 -1.04 -2.62 -10.05
C LEU A 23 -0.65 -2.91 -8.58
N SER A 24 0.30 -2.16 -8.04
CA SER A 24 0.72 -2.25 -6.63
C SER A 24 -0.40 -1.82 -5.69
N ALA A 25 -1.15 -0.77 -6.03
CA ALA A 25 -2.31 -0.35 -5.26
C ALA A 25 -3.36 -1.48 -5.21
N ILE A 26 -3.71 -2.09 -6.35
CA ILE A 26 -4.66 -3.21 -6.40
C ILE A 26 -4.20 -4.38 -5.54
N VAL A 27 -2.91 -4.75 -5.62
CA VAL A 27 -2.33 -5.82 -4.78
C VAL A 27 -2.41 -5.46 -3.30
N GLY A 28 -2.05 -4.23 -2.93
CA GLY A 28 -2.16 -3.74 -1.56
C GLY A 28 -3.61 -3.75 -1.04
N GLY A 29 -4.56 -3.36 -1.88
CA GLY A 29 -6.00 -3.40 -1.59
C GLY A 29 -6.50 -4.83 -1.38
N LEU A 30 -6.09 -5.79 -2.22
CA LEU A 30 -6.43 -7.21 -2.05
C LEU A 30 -5.89 -7.79 -0.75
N ILE A 31 -4.64 -7.46 -0.39
CA ILE A 31 -4.05 -7.88 0.89
C ILE A 31 -4.83 -7.26 2.06
N GLY A 32 -5.15 -5.97 1.97
CA GLY A 32 -6.00 -5.27 2.94
C GLY A 32 -7.39 -5.88 3.06
N PHE A 33 -8.00 -6.27 1.95
CA PHE A 33 -9.31 -6.92 1.92
C PHE A 33 -9.30 -8.27 2.63
N ILE A 34 -8.32 -9.14 2.33
CA ILE A 34 -8.17 -10.45 2.98
C ILE A 34 -7.93 -10.26 4.49
N TYR A 35 -7.05 -9.33 4.86
CA TYR A 35 -6.76 -9.03 6.26
C TYR A 35 -8.00 -8.53 7.00
N GLY A 36 -8.78 -7.62 6.40
CA GLY A 36 -10.00 -7.11 7.04
C GLY A 36 -11.12 -8.13 7.14
N LEU A 37 -11.27 -9.00 6.14
CA LEU A 37 -12.18 -10.15 6.22
C LEU A 37 -11.81 -11.10 7.35
N ALA A 38 -10.52 -11.44 7.46
CA ALA A 38 -10.04 -12.23 8.59
C ALA A 38 -10.31 -11.48 9.91
N ALA A 39 -10.03 -10.19 9.94
CA ALA A 39 -10.10 -9.45 11.18
C ALA A 39 -11.54 -9.26 11.70
N ILE A 40 -12.55 -9.09 10.83
CA ILE A 40 -13.97 -9.09 11.25
C ILE A 40 -14.40 -10.45 11.79
N ASN A 41 -13.91 -11.54 11.21
CA ASN A 41 -14.34 -12.90 11.61
C ASN A 41 -13.65 -13.40 12.89
N PHE A 42 -12.45 -12.90 13.19
CA PHE A 42 -11.64 -13.39 14.32
C PHE A 42 -11.49 -12.41 15.48
N PHE A 43 -11.70 -11.10 15.28
CA PHE A 43 -11.62 -10.12 16.38
C PHE A 43 -13.03 -9.63 16.78
N PRO A 44 -13.47 -9.92 18.02
CA PRO A 44 -14.74 -9.41 18.49
C PRO A 44 -14.70 -7.88 18.64
N ASP A 45 -15.85 -7.24 18.38
CA ASP A 45 -16.01 -5.81 18.56
C ASP A 45 -15.68 -5.40 20.00
N LYS A 46 -14.92 -4.33 20.16
CA LYS A 46 -14.62 -3.76 21.47
C LYS A 46 -15.72 -2.77 21.81
N CYS A 47 -16.57 -3.14 22.77
CA CYS A 47 -17.56 -2.22 23.33
C CYS A 47 -16.96 -1.49 24.53
N ALA A 48 -16.92 -0.17 24.44
CA ALA A 48 -16.54 0.71 25.54
C ALA A 48 -17.78 1.49 26.01
N LYS A 49 -17.97 1.54 27.32
CA LYS A 49 -19.01 2.38 27.92
C LYS A 49 -18.48 3.79 28.08
N ILE A 50 -19.03 4.75 27.35
CA ILE A 50 -18.64 6.16 27.39
C ILE A 50 -19.85 6.92 27.93
N GLY A 51 -19.82 7.28 29.21
CA GLY A 51 -20.98 7.87 29.90
C GLY A 51 -22.11 6.84 30.10
N THR A 52 -23.31 7.14 29.61
CA THR A 52 -24.48 6.25 29.65
C THR A 52 -24.57 5.31 28.44
N ASP A 53 -23.82 5.59 27.37
CA ASP A 53 -23.93 4.90 26.10
C ASP A 53 -22.87 3.80 25.96
N ILE A 54 -23.25 2.70 25.31
CA ILE A 54 -22.35 1.62 24.93
C ILE A 54 -21.95 1.83 23.48
N ILE A 55 -20.71 2.22 23.24
CA ILE A 55 -20.16 2.40 21.89
C ILE A 55 -19.35 1.15 21.57
N CYS A 56 -19.86 0.35 20.63
CA CYS A 56 -19.13 -0.78 20.07
C CYS A 56 -18.37 -0.32 18.83
N GLN A 57 -17.05 -0.40 18.89
CA GLN A 57 -16.18 -0.17 17.75
C GLN A 57 -15.50 -1.47 17.36
N ASN A 58 -15.60 -1.79 16.07
CA ASN A 58 -14.77 -2.82 15.50
C ASN A 58 -13.31 -2.32 15.55
N PRO A 59 -12.36 -3.14 16.03
CA PRO A 59 -10.94 -2.78 16.09
C PRO A 59 -10.33 -2.47 14.71
N VAL A 60 -11.06 -2.79 13.64
CA VAL A 60 -10.64 -2.68 12.25
C VAL A 60 -11.45 -1.58 11.55
N SER A 61 -11.62 -0.42 12.18
CA SER A 61 -12.31 0.72 11.57
C SER A 61 -11.32 1.79 11.11
N PHE A 62 -11.49 2.30 9.89
CA PHE A 62 -10.67 3.36 9.33
C PHE A 62 -11.53 4.33 8.50
N LEU A 63 -11.45 5.64 8.78
CA LEU A 63 -12.24 6.70 8.12
C LEU A 63 -13.76 6.44 8.08
N GLY A 64 -14.32 5.77 9.09
CA GLY A 64 -15.75 5.43 9.16
C GLY A 64 -16.13 4.15 8.41
N PHE A 65 -15.19 3.51 7.70
CA PHE A 65 -15.37 2.20 7.07
C PHE A 65 -14.96 1.09 8.02
N ILE A 66 -15.66 -0.05 7.97
CA ILE A 66 -15.54 -1.12 8.95
C ILE A 66 -14.93 -2.37 8.29
N GLY A 67 -13.95 -2.95 8.95
CA GLY A 67 -13.35 -4.21 8.57
C GLY A 67 -12.68 -4.17 7.21
N TRP A 68 -13.15 -5.01 6.28
CA TRP A 68 -12.56 -5.17 4.95
C TRP A 68 -12.55 -3.89 4.11
N GLU A 69 -13.54 -3.01 4.29
CA GLU A 69 -13.61 -1.74 3.56
C GLU A 69 -12.49 -0.80 4.01
N GLY A 70 -12.33 -0.63 5.33
CA GLY A 70 -11.31 0.24 5.92
C GLY A 70 -9.89 -0.27 5.67
N THR A 71 -9.66 -1.58 5.80
CA THR A 71 -8.34 -2.17 5.56
C THR A 71 -7.98 -2.26 4.08
N SER A 72 -8.97 -2.45 3.19
CA SER A 72 -8.73 -2.39 1.74
C SER A 72 -8.34 -0.98 1.31
N LEU A 73 -9.00 0.06 1.83
CA LEU A 73 -8.63 1.45 1.57
C LEU A 73 -7.21 1.77 2.07
N LEU A 74 -6.88 1.36 3.30
CA LEU A 74 -5.51 1.46 3.82
C LEU A 74 -4.51 0.70 2.95
N GLY A 75 -4.86 -0.51 2.54
CA GLY A 75 -4.04 -1.36 1.67
C GLY A 75 -3.75 -0.71 0.32
N LEU A 76 -4.75 -0.07 -0.30
CA LEU A 76 -4.59 0.70 -1.53
C LEU A 76 -3.61 1.86 -1.35
N ILE A 77 -3.76 2.63 -0.27
CA ILE A 77 -2.91 3.79 0.03
C ILE A 77 -1.47 3.34 0.28
N ILE A 78 -1.27 2.33 1.13
CA ILE A 78 0.05 1.79 1.46
C ILE A 78 0.70 1.19 0.21
N GLY A 79 -0.04 0.41 -0.58
CA GLY A 79 0.45 -0.20 -1.81
C GLY A 79 0.91 0.83 -2.85
N ALA A 80 0.20 1.94 -2.98
CA ALA A 80 0.58 3.03 -3.87
C ALA A 80 1.84 3.78 -3.37
N ILE A 81 1.90 4.12 -2.08
CA ILE A 81 3.03 4.84 -1.49
C ILE A 81 4.30 3.98 -1.51
N LEU A 82 4.18 2.69 -1.20
CA LEU A 82 5.33 1.77 -1.16
C LEU A 82 5.95 1.59 -2.55
N ALA A 83 5.15 1.49 -3.61
CA ALA A 83 5.64 1.45 -4.98
C ALA A 83 6.43 2.70 -5.35
N LEU A 84 5.92 3.88 -4.96
CA LEU A 84 6.58 5.16 -5.21
C LEU A 84 7.91 5.27 -4.44
N ALA A 85 7.93 4.86 -3.18
CA ALA A 85 9.13 4.84 -2.34
C ALA A 85 10.20 3.88 -2.89
N LEU A 86 9.81 2.67 -3.29
CA LEU A 86 10.71 1.69 -3.90
C LEU A 86 11.30 2.19 -5.21
N TYR A 87 10.53 2.91 -6.02
CA TYR A 87 11.02 3.52 -7.24
C TYR A 87 12.06 4.61 -6.98
N ILE A 88 11.78 5.54 -6.07
CA ILE A 88 12.73 6.60 -5.68
C ILE A 88 14.03 5.96 -5.16
N PHE A 89 13.93 4.94 -4.31
CA PHE A 89 15.09 4.21 -3.82
C PHE A 89 15.86 3.52 -4.95
N PHE A 90 15.18 2.96 -5.94
CA PHE A 90 15.80 2.33 -7.08
C PHE A 90 16.55 3.33 -7.97
N ILE A 91 15.99 4.52 -8.22
CA ILE A 91 16.68 5.61 -8.91
C ILE A 91 17.95 6.00 -8.17
N ILE A 92 17.85 6.31 -6.87
CA ILE A 92 19.00 6.71 -6.06
C ILE A 92 20.08 5.63 -6.09
N ARG A 93 19.70 4.35 -5.98
CA ARG A 93 20.65 3.22 -6.04
C ARG A 93 21.33 3.09 -7.41
N LEU A 94 20.66 3.43 -8.50
CA LEU A 94 21.23 3.44 -9.84
C LEU A 94 22.21 4.61 -10.01
N GLU A 95 21.82 5.83 -9.62
CA GLU A 95 22.67 7.02 -9.72
C GLU A 95 23.93 6.90 -8.86
N VAL A 96 23.81 6.41 -7.62
CA VAL A 96 24.96 6.20 -6.71
C VAL A 96 25.92 5.15 -7.27
N LYS A 97 25.42 4.10 -7.94
CA LYS A 97 26.30 3.12 -8.59
C LYS A 97 26.95 3.67 -9.85
N ASN A 98 26.26 4.50 -10.62
CA ASN A 98 26.81 5.12 -11.83
C ASN A 98 27.95 6.09 -11.48
N LYS A 99 27.83 6.86 -10.39
CA LYS A 99 28.89 7.75 -9.89
C LYS A 99 30.12 7.03 -9.34
N LYS A 100 30.03 5.74 -8.99
CA LYS A 100 31.18 4.93 -8.51
C LYS A 100 31.93 4.20 -9.63
N ALA A 101 31.41 4.24 -10.86
CA ALA A 101 32.00 3.58 -12.02
C ALA A 101 32.77 4.54 -12.95
N LEU A 102 32.92 5.81 -12.54
CA LEU A 102 33.62 6.89 -13.22
C LEU A 102 34.79 7.32 -12.33
#